data_AF-A0A166INN5-F1
#
_entry.id   AF-A0A166INN5-F1
#
_cell.length_a   1.000
_cell.length_b   1.000
_cell.length_c   1.000
_cell.angle_alpha   90.00
_cell.angle_beta   90.00
_cell.angle_gamma   90.00
#
_symmetry.space_group_name_H-M   'P 1'
#
loop_
_entity.id
_entity.type
_entity.pdbx_description
1 polymer ?
#
loop_
_entity_poly.entity_id
_entity_poly.type
_entity_poly.pdbx_seq_one_letter_code
_entity_poly.pdbx_strand_id
1 'polypeptide(L)'
;MLHSTRTPAEKRRLFRERLASQELLQLPGAFTPLSARLIEAKGFDGVYVSGAVLSAELGLPDIGLTTLTEVAARSQQIARMTDLPVLVDADTGFGEPLNVARTVQTLEDAGVAGLHIEDQVNPKRCGHLDGKAVVDEATSVRRIAAAVDARRDPDLVIMPAPTSARWTACRPRSSGPSASSTPVPMRSSPRRCAISPSSRQSAPRSTCRSWPT
;
A
#
# COMPACT_ATOMS: atom_id res chain seq x y z
N MET A 1 7.55 29.32 -6.60
CA MET A 1 7.87 28.47 -5.44
C MET A 1 8.71 27.31 -5.93
N LEU A 2 9.78 26.95 -5.20
CA LEU A 2 10.75 25.92 -5.63
C LEU A 2 10.32 24.48 -5.28
N HIS A 3 9.41 24.32 -4.32
CA HIS A 3 8.90 23.05 -3.80
C HIS A 3 7.47 23.22 -3.25
N SER A 4 6.88 22.13 -2.75
CA SER A 4 5.60 22.07 -2.05
C SER A 4 5.42 23.19 -1.02
N THR A 5 4.17 23.67 -0.87
CA THR A 5 3.75 24.65 0.12
C THR A 5 3.28 24.03 1.43
N ARG A 6 2.88 22.75 1.40
CA ARG A 6 2.44 22.00 2.58
C ARG A 6 3.59 21.24 3.23
N THR A 7 3.60 21.24 4.55
CA THR A 7 4.51 20.40 5.34
C THR A 7 4.13 18.92 5.24
N PRO A 8 5.07 17.98 5.48
CA PRO A 8 4.74 16.56 5.54
C PRO A 8 3.65 16.20 6.55
N ALA A 9 3.64 16.84 7.73
CA ALA A 9 2.64 16.62 8.77
C ALA A 9 1.23 17.02 8.28
N GLU A 10 1.10 18.17 7.61
CA GLU A 10 -0.18 18.59 7.03
C GLU A 10 -0.68 17.60 5.96
N LYS A 11 0.22 17.10 5.10
CA LYS A 11 -0.14 16.10 4.07
C LYS A 11 -0.65 14.80 4.69
N ARG A 12 -0.03 14.31 5.78
CA ARG A 12 -0.46 13.11 6.50
C ARG A 12 -1.84 13.27 7.12
N ARG A 13 -2.05 14.38 7.84
CA ARG A 13 -3.35 14.70 8.44
C ARG A 13 -4.45 14.74 7.38
N LEU A 14 -4.23 15.51 6.30
CA LEU A 14 -5.18 15.60 5.18
C LEU A 14 -5.45 14.22 4.55
N PHE A 15 -4.42 13.39 4.38
CA PHE A 15 -4.60 12.05 3.84
C PHE A 15 -5.52 11.19 4.70
N ARG A 16 -5.37 11.24 6.02
CA ARG A 16 -6.26 10.52 6.95
C ARG A 16 -7.69 11.02 6.93
N GLU A 17 -7.87 12.34 6.93
CA GLU A 17 -9.19 12.96 6.81
C GLU A 17 -9.91 12.50 5.53
N ARG A 18 -9.19 12.48 4.40
CA ARG A 18 -9.70 12.01 3.11
C ARG A 18 -9.99 10.50 3.11
N LEU A 19 -9.15 9.67 3.73
CA LEU A 19 -9.45 8.24 3.87
C LEU A 19 -10.69 7.96 4.74
N ALA A 20 -10.98 8.85 5.69
CA ALA A 20 -12.16 8.74 6.55
C ALA A 20 -13.46 9.23 5.89
N SER A 21 -13.40 9.98 4.77
CA SER A 21 -14.58 10.58 4.14
C SER A 21 -15.47 9.58 3.39
N GLN A 22 -15.07 8.30 3.32
CA GLN A 22 -15.72 7.24 2.51
C GLN A 22 -15.76 7.53 1.00
N GLU A 23 -15.05 8.56 0.53
CA GLU A 23 -14.85 8.83 -0.90
C GLU A 23 -13.75 7.93 -1.47
N LEU A 24 -13.88 7.57 -2.75
CA LEU A 24 -12.85 6.83 -3.46
C LEU A 24 -11.72 7.78 -3.86
N LEU A 25 -10.55 7.63 -3.23
CA LEU A 25 -9.38 8.43 -3.55
C LEU A 25 -8.63 7.85 -4.75
N GLN A 26 -8.23 8.73 -5.68
CA GLN A 26 -7.45 8.37 -6.86
C GLN A 26 -5.99 8.79 -6.67
N LEU A 27 -5.09 7.81 -6.62
CA LEU A 27 -3.65 8.00 -6.45
C LEU A 27 -2.88 7.44 -7.66
N PRO A 28 -2.73 8.20 -8.77
CA PRO A 28 -1.94 7.76 -9.90
C PRO A 28 -0.46 7.54 -9.55
N GLY A 29 0.19 6.62 -10.27
CA GLY A 29 1.60 6.31 -10.10
C GLY A 29 2.52 7.46 -10.53
N ALA A 30 3.29 8.02 -9.61
CA ALA A 30 4.33 8.99 -9.86
C ALA A 30 5.71 8.32 -9.82
N PHE A 31 6.47 8.43 -10.91
CA PHE A 31 7.83 7.85 -11.03
C PHE A 31 8.92 8.92 -11.10
N THR A 32 8.54 10.19 -11.31
CA THR A 32 9.44 11.35 -11.22
C THR A 32 8.76 12.51 -10.50
N PRO A 33 9.51 13.49 -9.97
CA PRO A 33 8.90 14.69 -9.39
C PRO A 33 8.05 15.48 -10.40
N LEU A 34 8.42 15.46 -11.69
CA LEU A 34 7.63 16.05 -12.76
C LEU A 34 6.25 15.37 -12.89
N SER A 35 6.21 14.03 -12.87
CA SER A 35 4.95 13.29 -12.94
C SER A 35 4.02 13.63 -11.76
N ALA A 36 4.57 13.80 -10.55
CA ALA A 36 3.79 14.20 -9.37
C ALA A 36 3.17 15.60 -9.53
N ARG A 37 3.91 16.56 -10.08
CA ARG A 37 3.39 17.90 -10.41
C ARG A 37 2.27 17.86 -11.45
N LEU A 38 2.39 16.98 -12.45
CA LEU A 38 1.35 16.81 -13.47
C LEU A 38 0.09 16.18 -12.87
N ILE A 39 0.23 15.18 -11.99
CA ILE A 39 -0.88 14.57 -11.26
C ILE A 39 -1.60 15.62 -10.40
N GLU A 40 -0.85 16.42 -9.65
CA GLU A 40 -1.39 17.53 -8.85
C GLU A 40 -2.13 18.57 -9.72
N ALA A 41 -1.55 18.98 -10.84
CA ALA A 41 -2.19 19.93 -11.75
C ALA A 41 -3.48 19.40 -12.38
N LYS A 42 -3.67 18.07 -12.40
CA LYS A 42 -4.90 17.42 -12.86
C LYS A 42 -5.95 17.25 -11.75
N GLY A 43 -5.63 17.61 -10.51
CA GLY A 43 -6.58 17.61 -9.40
C GLY A 43 -6.84 16.24 -8.78
N PHE A 44 -5.90 15.30 -8.88
CA PHE A 44 -5.99 14.01 -8.19
C PHE A 44 -5.81 14.14 -6.67
N ASP A 45 -6.22 13.11 -5.92
CA ASP A 45 -6.24 13.12 -4.46
C ASP A 45 -4.87 12.86 -3.80
N GLY A 46 -3.96 12.23 -4.53
CA GLY A 46 -2.66 11.81 -4.03
C GLY A 46 -1.76 11.28 -5.14
N VAL A 47 -0.56 10.88 -4.77
CA VAL A 47 0.39 10.20 -5.68
C VAL A 47 0.83 8.89 -5.06
N TYR A 48 1.03 7.89 -5.93
CA TYR A 48 1.53 6.58 -5.54
C TYR A 48 2.95 6.36 -6.07
N VAL A 49 3.90 6.01 -5.19
CA VAL A 49 5.25 5.60 -5.59
C VAL A 49 5.27 4.08 -5.69
N SER A 50 5.24 3.58 -6.92
CA SER A 50 5.18 2.14 -7.23
C SER A 50 6.56 1.49 -7.17
N GLY A 51 6.68 0.37 -6.45
CA GLY A 51 7.92 -0.42 -6.40
C GLY A 51 8.31 -0.95 -7.78
N ALA A 52 7.33 -1.43 -8.55
CA ALA A 52 7.57 -1.95 -9.90
C ALA A 52 8.05 -0.89 -10.90
N VAL A 53 7.53 0.33 -10.80
CA VAL A 53 7.97 1.41 -11.69
C VAL A 53 9.34 1.94 -11.27
N LEU A 54 9.60 2.00 -9.96
CA LEU A 54 10.90 2.37 -9.43
C LEU A 54 11.98 1.36 -9.85
N SER A 55 11.72 0.05 -9.72
CA SER A 55 12.66 -0.98 -10.18
C SER A 55 12.90 -0.87 -11.68
N ALA A 56 11.85 -0.68 -12.48
CA ALA A 56 11.97 -0.52 -13.92
C ALA A 56 12.78 0.73 -14.32
N GLU A 57 12.64 1.84 -13.60
CA GLU A 57 13.45 3.05 -13.82
C GLU A 57 14.94 2.79 -13.58
N LEU A 58 15.28 1.90 -12.63
CA LEU A 58 16.65 1.45 -12.37
C LEU A 58 17.15 0.37 -13.34
N GLY A 59 16.33 -0.05 -14.31
CA GLY A 59 16.63 -1.17 -15.20
C GLY A 59 16.59 -2.53 -14.51
N LEU A 60 15.87 -2.63 -13.38
CA LEU A 60 15.75 -3.83 -12.56
C LEU A 60 14.35 -4.46 -12.65
N PRO A 61 14.24 -5.79 -12.60
CA PRO A 61 12.95 -6.46 -12.44
C PRO A 61 12.39 -6.25 -11.02
N ASP A 62 11.05 -6.24 -10.92
CA ASP A 62 10.32 -6.12 -9.66
C ASP A 62 10.31 -7.46 -8.88
N ILE A 63 11.47 -7.81 -8.33
CA ILE A 63 11.71 -9.04 -7.56
C ILE A 63 12.46 -8.77 -6.25
N GLY A 64 12.25 -7.58 -5.67
CA GLY A 64 12.86 -7.19 -4.39
C GLY A 64 14.37 -6.87 -4.48
N LEU A 65 14.85 -6.41 -5.63
CA LEU A 65 16.25 -5.94 -5.79
C LEU A 65 16.44 -4.49 -5.36
N THR A 66 15.37 -3.72 -5.27
CA THR A 66 15.39 -2.34 -4.79
C THR A 66 15.74 -2.28 -3.32
N THR A 67 16.57 -1.31 -2.96
CA THR A 67 16.98 -1.05 -1.58
C THR A 67 16.10 0.02 -0.94
N LEU A 68 16.03 0.00 0.40
CA LEU A 68 15.35 1.06 1.17
C LEU A 68 15.88 2.45 0.80
N THR A 69 17.19 2.58 0.58
CA THR A 69 17.82 3.86 0.22
C THR A 69 17.35 4.39 -1.14
N GLU A 70 17.18 3.53 -2.14
CA GLU A 70 16.66 3.93 -3.46
C GLU A 70 15.19 4.34 -3.37
N VAL A 71 14.38 3.55 -2.66
CA VAL A 71 12.95 3.83 -2.45
C VAL A 71 12.76 5.14 -1.67
N ALA A 72 13.51 5.34 -0.59
CA ALA A 72 13.44 6.57 0.21
C ALA A 72 13.90 7.80 -0.57
N ALA A 73 15.00 7.69 -1.33
CA ALA A 73 15.50 8.80 -2.13
C ALA A 73 14.48 9.24 -3.19
N ARG A 74 13.90 8.30 -3.93
CA ARG A 74 12.86 8.62 -4.92
C ARG A 74 11.62 9.20 -4.27
N SER A 75 11.17 8.62 -3.15
CA SER A 75 10.02 9.11 -2.40
C SER A 75 10.21 10.53 -1.91
N GLN A 76 11.39 10.87 -1.39
CA GLN A 76 11.73 12.22 -0.94
C GLN A 76 11.70 13.23 -2.09
N GLN A 77 12.27 12.87 -3.25
CA GLN A 77 12.26 13.73 -4.43
C GLN A 77 10.84 14.01 -4.92
N ILE A 78 9.94 13.04 -4.84
CA ILE A 78 8.54 13.18 -5.23
C ILE A 78 7.77 13.99 -4.18
N ALA A 79 7.84 13.60 -2.91
CA ALA A 79 7.07 14.20 -1.82
C ALA A 79 7.37 15.69 -1.61
N ARG A 80 8.62 16.12 -1.82
CA ARG A 80 8.98 17.54 -1.72
C ARG A 80 8.37 18.39 -2.84
N MET A 81 7.97 17.80 -3.97
CA MET A 81 7.53 18.55 -5.16
C MET A 81 6.02 18.65 -5.31
N THR A 82 5.19 18.07 -4.43
CA THR A 82 3.73 18.13 -4.56
C THR A 82 3.05 18.43 -3.23
N ASP A 83 1.95 19.17 -3.22
CA ASP A 83 1.10 19.37 -2.03
C ASP A 83 0.14 18.20 -1.77
N LEU A 84 0.15 17.21 -2.65
CA LEU A 84 -0.61 15.98 -2.51
C LEU A 84 0.05 15.00 -1.52
N PRO A 85 -0.74 14.17 -0.82
CA PRO A 85 -0.19 13.08 -0.03
C PRO A 85 0.47 12.02 -0.92
N VAL A 86 1.61 11.49 -0.45
CA VAL A 86 2.38 10.44 -1.13
C VAL A 86 2.21 9.13 -0.40
N LEU A 87 1.70 8.11 -1.09
CA LEU A 87 1.68 6.71 -0.64
C LEU A 87 2.80 5.94 -1.34
N VAL A 88 3.65 5.25 -0.60
CA VAL A 88 4.79 4.49 -1.17
C VAL A 88 4.67 2.99 -0.94
N ASP A 89 5.10 2.23 -1.94
CA ASP A 89 5.36 0.79 -1.83
C ASP A 89 6.65 0.53 -1.06
N ALA A 90 6.54 -0.05 0.14
CA ALA A 90 7.69 -0.38 0.97
C ALA A 90 8.06 -1.87 0.89
N ASP A 91 7.61 -2.58 -0.15
CA ASP A 91 7.82 -4.02 -0.32
C ASP A 91 7.45 -4.76 0.98
N THR A 92 8.30 -5.69 1.44
CA THR A 92 8.11 -6.42 2.70
C THR A 92 8.68 -5.69 3.93
N GLY A 93 9.13 -4.44 3.77
CA GLY A 93 9.85 -3.66 4.78
C GLY A 93 11.36 -3.97 4.86
N PHE A 94 11.94 -4.46 3.76
CA PHE A 94 13.39 -4.63 3.55
C PHE A 94 14.11 -5.48 4.63
N GLY A 95 13.42 -6.45 5.22
CA GLY A 95 14.00 -7.44 6.13
C GLY A 95 13.07 -7.91 7.25
N GLU A 96 13.65 -8.09 8.43
CA GLU A 96 12.96 -8.52 9.65
C GLU A 96 12.27 -7.35 10.37
N PRO A 97 11.49 -7.56 11.45
CA PRO A 97 10.72 -6.47 12.09
C PRO A 97 11.52 -5.20 12.46
N LEU A 98 12.80 -5.32 12.84
CA LEU A 98 13.65 -4.14 13.07
C LEU A 98 14.01 -3.38 11.78
N ASN A 99 14.12 -4.08 10.64
CA ASN A 99 14.25 -3.44 9.34
C ASN A 99 12.97 -2.70 8.99
N VAL A 100 11.80 -3.29 9.24
CA VAL A 100 10.50 -2.64 9.04
C VAL A 100 10.41 -1.34 9.84
N ALA A 101 10.81 -1.36 11.12
CA ALA A 101 10.84 -0.18 11.97
C ALA A 101 11.73 0.93 11.38
N ARG A 102 12.94 0.57 10.93
CA ARG A 102 13.85 1.50 10.24
C ARG A 102 13.24 2.03 8.93
N THR A 103 12.57 1.18 8.16
CA THR A 103 11.90 1.56 6.91
C THR A 103 10.82 2.60 7.15
N VAL A 104 9.98 2.41 8.15
CA VAL A 104 8.95 3.39 8.53
C VAL A 104 9.57 4.73 8.84
N GLN A 105 10.58 4.78 9.71
CA GLN A 105 11.23 6.03 10.09
C GLN A 105 11.93 6.71 8.90
N THR A 106 12.59 5.93 8.05
CA THR A 106 13.29 6.45 6.87
C THR A 106 12.32 7.03 5.84
N LEU A 107 11.20 6.36 5.58
CA LEU A 107 10.17 6.86 4.64
C LEU A 107 9.38 8.03 5.23
N GLU A 108 9.16 8.02 6.54
CA GLU A 108 8.59 9.15 7.26
C GLU A 108 9.49 10.39 7.16
N ASP A 109 10.81 10.25 7.32
CA ASP A 109 11.78 11.33 7.10
C ASP A 109 11.81 11.81 5.63
N ALA A 110 11.53 10.90 4.68
CA ALA A 110 11.36 11.25 3.27
C ALA A 110 10.10 12.09 2.99
N GLY A 111 9.21 12.26 3.97
CA GLY A 111 8.05 13.15 3.86
C GLY A 111 6.82 12.49 3.24
N VAL A 112 6.75 11.15 3.20
CA VAL A 112 5.57 10.45 2.69
C VAL A 112 4.37 10.60 3.65
N ALA A 113 3.16 10.49 3.09
CA ALA A 113 1.91 10.51 3.85
C ALA A 113 1.50 9.12 4.33
N GLY A 114 1.95 8.08 3.64
CA GLY A 114 1.79 6.71 4.08
C GLY A 114 2.67 5.74 3.30
N LEU A 115 2.71 4.51 3.77
CA LEU A 115 3.36 3.39 3.10
C LEU A 115 2.51 2.13 3.20
N HIS A 116 2.73 1.20 2.29
CA HIS A 116 2.18 -0.15 2.43
C HIS A 116 3.27 -1.21 2.53
N ILE A 117 2.97 -2.27 3.30
CA ILE A 117 3.87 -3.39 3.58
C ILE A 117 3.16 -4.69 3.22
N GLU A 118 3.81 -5.53 2.42
CA GLU A 118 3.30 -6.81 1.97
C GLU A 118 3.72 -8.01 2.85
N ASP A 119 2.92 -9.07 2.80
CA ASP A 119 3.12 -10.34 3.53
C ASP A 119 3.94 -11.37 2.72
N GLN A 120 4.64 -10.95 1.66
CA GLN A 120 5.48 -11.87 0.90
C GLN A 120 6.72 -12.31 1.70
N VAL A 121 7.25 -13.48 1.34
CA VAL A 121 8.59 -13.90 1.74
C VAL A 121 9.61 -13.02 1.04
N ASN A 122 10.70 -12.66 1.72
CA ASN A 122 11.80 -11.89 1.13
C ASN A 122 12.85 -12.84 0.49
N PRO A 123 13.35 -12.59 -0.73
CA PRO A 123 12.96 -11.51 -1.65
C PRO A 123 11.57 -11.73 -2.25
N LYS A 124 10.79 -10.64 -2.35
CA LYS A 124 9.43 -10.65 -2.88
C LYS A 124 9.40 -10.77 -4.40
N ARG A 125 8.22 -11.04 -4.95
CA ARG A 125 7.97 -11.03 -6.41
C ARG A 125 6.88 -10.04 -6.74
N CYS A 126 6.90 -9.51 -7.97
CA CYS A 126 5.83 -8.67 -8.48
C CYS A 126 4.46 -9.33 -8.27
N GLY A 127 3.48 -8.55 -7.79
CA GLY A 127 2.13 -9.02 -7.50
C GLY A 127 1.39 -9.63 -8.70
N HIS A 128 1.82 -9.35 -9.93
CA HIS A 128 1.24 -9.88 -11.17
C HIS A 128 1.90 -11.18 -11.66
N LEU A 129 2.97 -11.65 -11.01
CA LEU A 129 3.68 -12.87 -11.39
C LEU A 129 3.24 -14.08 -10.56
N ASP A 130 3.32 -15.27 -11.16
CA ASP A 130 3.08 -16.54 -10.49
C ASP A 130 4.23 -16.91 -9.53
N GLY A 131 3.97 -17.86 -8.61
CA GLY A 131 4.99 -18.39 -7.70
C GLY A 131 5.29 -17.51 -6.48
N LYS A 132 4.35 -16.69 -6.05
CA LYS A 132 4.45 -15.86 -4.83
C LYS A 132 4.35 -16.75 -3.58
N ALA A 133 5.28 -16.56 -2.66
CA ALA A 133 5.23 -17.16 -1.33
C ALA A 133 4.90 -16.08 -0.30
N VAL A 134 4.02 -16.39 0.64
CA VAL A 134 3.65 -15.50 1.75
C VAL A 134 4.14 -16.06 3.07
N VAL A 135 4.45 -15.17 4.00
CA VAL A 135 4.74 -15.55 5.39
C VAL A 135 3.46 -15.96 6.11
N ASP A 136 3.61 -16.60 7.27
CA ASP A 136 2.48 -16.90 8.13
C ASP A 136 1.85 -15.62 8.73
N GLU A 137 0.60 -15.72 9.18
CA GLU A 137 -0.15 -14.59 9.74
C GLU A 137 0.57 -13.94 10.92
N ALA A 138 1.18 -14.71 11.82
CA ALA A 138 1.86 -14.16 12.98
C ALA A 138 3.09 -13.35 12.57
N THR A 139 3.82 -13.78 11.54
CA THR A 139 4.94 -13.03 10.96
C THR A 139 4.46 -11.73 10.29
N SER A 140 3.37 -11.78 9.52
CA SER A 140 2.78 -10.58 8.91
C SER A 140 2.32 -9.58 9.97
N VAL A 141 1.60 -10.03 11.01
CA VAL A 141 1.16 -9.20 12.14
C VAL A 141 2.34 -8.57 12.87
N ARG A 142 3.44 -9.32 13.10
CA ARG A 142 4.66 -8.77 13.72
C ARG A 142 5.29 -7.66 12.90
N ARG A 143 5.31 -7.78 11.57
CA ARG A 143 5.81 -6.70 10.69
C ARG A 143 4.95 -5.45 10.83
N ILE A 144 3.62 -5.60 10.77
CA ILE A 144 2.71 -4.46 10.90
C ILE A 144 2.78 -3.83 12.30
N ALA A 145 2.89 -4.64 13.35
CA ALA A 145 3.08 -4.15 14.72
C ALA A 145 4.37 -3.32 14.83
N ALA A 146 5.50 -3.85 14.35
CA ALA A 146 6.76 -3.12 14.33
C ALA A 146 6.69 -1.83 13.51
N ALA A 147 5.94 -1.83 12.41
CA ALA A 147 5.70 -0.64 11.61
C ALA A 147 4.93 0.43 12.39
N VAL A 148 3.82 0.03 13.05
CA VAL A 148 2.98 0.91 13.86
C VAL A 148 3.73 1.47 15.07
N ASP A 149 4.53 0.65 15.74
CA ASP A 149 5.31 1.04 16.91
C ASP A 149 6.46 2.00 16.54
N ALA A 150 7.04 1.86 15.35
CA ALA A 150 8.15 2.69 14.90
C ALA A 150 7.75 4.08 14.40
N ARG A 151 6.47 4.25 14.03
CA ARG A 151 5.91 5.51 13.53
C ARG A 151 5.96 6.60 14.59
N ARG A 152 6.46 7.79 14.23
CA ARG A 152 6.54 8.94 15.15
C ARG A 152 5.35 9.88 15.01
N ASP A 153 4.95 10.16 13.77
CA ASP A 153 3.80 10.98 13.43
C ASP A 153 2.53 10.11 13.48
N PRO A 154 1.59 10.36 14.40
CA PRO A 154 0.40 9.54 14.53
C PRO A 154 -0.47 9.55 13.28
N ASP A 155 -0.30 10.53 12.38
CA ASP A 155 -1.05 10.66 11.13
C ASP A 155 -0.41 9.90 9.94
N LEU A 156 0.82 9.41 10.05
CA LEU A 156 1.41 8.56 9.00
C LEU A 156 0.57 7.28 8.83
N VAL A 157 0.11 7.02 7.61
CA VAL A 157 -0.71 5.85 7.28
C VAL A 157 0.18 4.63 7.04
N ILE A 158 -0.13 3.54 7.72
CA ILE A 158 0.51 2.23 7.50
C ILE A 158 -0.57 1.30 6.99
N MET A 159 -0.42 0.86 5.74
CA MET A 159 -1.39 0.01 5.06
C MET A 159 -0.83 -1.40 4.90
N PRO A 160 -1.42 -2.43 5.51
CA PRO A 160 -1.08 -3.79 5.17
C PRO A 160 -1.57 -4.10 3.75
N ALA A 161 -0.70 -4.64 2.90
CA ALA A 161 -0.99 -5.02 1.52
C ALA A 161 -0.84 -6.55 1.35
N PRO A 162 -1.78 -7.34 1.89
CA PRO A 162 -1.67 -8.80 1.85
C PRO A 162 -1.80 -9.32 0.41
N THR A 163 -0.85 -10.15 0.00
CA THR A 163 -0.82 -10.84 -1.29
C THR A 163 -1.85 -11.97 -1.33
N SER A 164 -2.17 -12.53 -0.16
CA SER A 164 -3.24 -13.51 -0.02
C SER A 164 -4.52 -12.85 0.46
N ALA A 165 -5.67 -13.20 -0.12
CA ALA A 165 -6.99 -12.73 0.32
C ALA A 165 -7.42 -13.25 1.71
N ARG A 166 -6.46 -13.73 2.52
CA ARG A 166 -6.68 -14.38 3.83
C ARG A 166 -6.57 -13.42 5.01
N TRP A 167 -6.62 -12.11 4.78
CA TRP A 167 -6.64 -11.19 5.90
C TRP A 167 -8.08 -11.06 6.42
N THR A 168 -8.46 -11.93 7.38
CA THR A 168 -9.61 -11.65 8.23
C THR A 168 -9.21 -10.50 9.14
N ALA A 169 -9.85 -9.35 8.99
CA ALA A 169 -9.63 -8.18 9.83
C ALA A 169 -9.51 -8.63 11.29
N CYS A 170 -8.33 -8.43 11.88
CA CYS A 170 -8.14 -8.58 13.30
C CYS A 170 -8.98 -7.47 13.95
N ARG A 171 -10.24 -7.80 14.27
CA ARG A 171 -11.05 -6.91 15.08
C ARG A 171 -10.26 -6.72 16.38
N PRO A 172 -9.99 -5.49 16.81
CA PRO A 172 -9.43 -5.28 18.13
C PRO A 172 -10.30 -6.08 19.11
N ARG A 173 -9.68 -6.88 19.99
CA ARG A 173 -10.40 -7.42 21.13
C ARG A 173 -10.98 -6.21 21.83
N SER A 174 -12.29 -6.02 21.73
CA SER A 174 -12.97 -5.18 22.69
C SER A 174 -12.65 -5.81 24.05
N SER A 175 -11.92 -5.07 24.87
CA SER A 175 -11.92 -5.29 26.31
C SER A 175 -13.39 -5.19 26.73
N GLY A 176 -14.07 -6.34 26.78
CA GLY A 176 -15.46 -6.40 27.15
C GLY A 176 -15.62 -5.89 28.59
N PRO A 177 -16.62 -5.05 28.88
CA PRO A 177 -16.98 -4.80 30.26
C PRO A 177 -17.54 -6.10 30.85
N SER A 178 -17.03 -6.49 32.01
CA SER A 178 -17.62 -7.52 32.85
C SER A 178 -19.05 -7.10 33.22
N ALA A 179 -20.06 -7.87 32.81
CA ALA A 179 -21.26 -8.07 33.62
C ALA A 179 -22.18 -9.12 32.98
N SER A 180 -22.58 -10.07 33.82
CA SER A 180 -23.83 -10.80 33.81
C SER A 180 -25.03 -9.97 33.35
N SER A 181 -25.77 -10.45 32.34
CA SER A 181 -27.24 -10.56 32.32
C SER A 181 -27.75 -10.90 30.91
N THR A 182 -28.29 -12.11 30.77
CA THR A 182 -29.37 -12.60 29.89
C THR A 182 -29.36 -12.25 28.38
N PRO A 183 -29.42 -13.26 27.47
CA PRO A 183 -29.49 -13.02 26.03
C PRO A 183 -30.91 -12.70 25.55
N VAL A 184 -31.05 -11.63 24.77
CA VAL A 184 -32.21 -11.36 23.91
C VAL A 184 -31.93 -11.92 22.51
N PRO A 185 -32.80 -12.75 21.91
CA PRO A 185 -32.56 -13.30 20.59
C PRO A 185 -33.04 -12.31 19.53
N MET A 186 -32.14 -11.82 18.67
CA MET A 186 -32.54 -11.05 17.49
C MET A 186 -32.00 -11.67 16.19
N ARG A 187 -32.94 -12.35 15.54
CA ARG A 187 -33.06 -12.82 14.15
C ARG A 187 -31.87 -12.57 13.21
N SER A 188 -31.37 -13.70 12.71
CA SER A 188 -30.54 -13.84 11.52
C SER A 188 -31.18 -13.21 10.27
N SER A 189 -30.45 -12.29 9.63
CA SER A 189 -30.55 -12.10 8.17
C SER A 189 -29.13 -12.09 7.58
N PRO A 190 -28.70 -13.14 6.87
CA PRO A 190 -27.45 -13.09 6.14
C PRO A 190 -27.73 -12.44 4.78
N ARG A 191 -27.49 -11.13 4.65
CA ARG A 191 -27.25 -10.56 3.32
C ARG A 191 -25.88 -11.08 2.87
N ARG A 192 -25.88 -12.24 2.21
CA ARG A 192 -24.76 -12.72 1.40
C ARG A 192 -24.43 -11.63 0.36
N CYS A 193 -23.26 -11.01 0.46
CA CYS A 193 -22.58 -10.47 -0.71
C CYS A 193 -22.16 -11.67 -1.56
N ALA A 194 -23.04 -12.10 -2.47
CA ALA A 194 -22.69 -13.04 -3.51
C ALA A 194 -21.93 -12.27 -4.60
N ILE A 195 -20.62 -12.46 -4.68
CA ILE A 195 -19.88 -12.21 -5.90
C ILE A 195 -20.33 -13.30 -6.88
N SER A 196 -21.11 -12.93 -7.90
CA SER A 196 -21.42 -13.86 -8.98
C SER A 196 -20.18 -14.03 -9.87
N PRO A 197 -19.80 -15.25 -10.26
CA PRO A 197 -18.86 -15.45 -11.34
C PRO A 197 -19.67 -15.29 -12.63
N SER A 198 -19.50 -14.16 -13.32
CA SER A 198 -20.12 -13.98 -14.64
C SER A 198 -19.57 -15.04 -15.60
N SER A 199 -20.49 -15.90 -16.01
CA SER A 199 -20.42 -16.92 -17.04
C SER A 199 -19.52 -16.59 -18.23
N ARG A 200 -18.72 -17.60 -18.61
CA ARG A 200 -18.20 -17.83 -19.95
C ARG A 200 -19.21 -17.41 -21.02
N GLN A 201 -18.75 -16.56 -21.95
CA GLN A 201 -19.19 -16.64 -23.34
C GLN A 201 -17.95 -16.83 -24.21
N SER A 202 -17.94 -17.99 -24.85
CA SER A 202 -17.03 -18.44 -25.90
C SER A 202 -17.42 -17.81 -27.24
N ALA A 203 -16.44 -17.29 -27.99
CA ALA A 203 -16.35 -17.34 -29.48
C ALA A 203 -15.04 -16.66 -29.95
N PRO A 204 -14.59 -16.86 -31.20
CA PRO A 204 -13.94 -18.06 -31.72
C PRO A 204 -12.45 -17.82 -32.04
N ARG A 205 -11.72 -18.92 -32.24
CA ARG A 205 -10.33 -18.95 -32.72
C ARG A 205 -10.21 -18.23 -34.06
N SER A 206 -9.30 -17.26 -34.16
CA SER A 206 -8.76 -16.79 -35.44
C SER A 206 -7.23 -16.78 -35.40
N THR A 207 -6.67 -17.82 -36.01
CA THR A 207 -5.41 -17.84 -36.78
C THR A 207 -4.19 -17.11 -36.22
N CYS A 208 -3.23 -17.89 -35.70
CA CYS A 208 -1.81 -17.56 -35.77
C CYS A 208 -1.42 -17.20 -37.21
N ARG A 209 -0.87 -16.01 -37.41
CA ARG A 209 0.04 -15.74 -38.53
C ARG A 209 1.40 -15.37 -37.95
N SER A 210 2.35 -16.25 -38.21
CA SER A 210 3.79 -16.04 -38.13
C SER A 210 4.19 -14.78 -38.90
N TRP A 211 5.07 -13.96 -38.31
CA TRP A 211 5.87 -13.00 -39.04
C TRP A 211 7.29 -13.59 -39.22
N PRO A 212 7.91 -13.44 -40.40
CA PRO A 212 9.21 -14.03 -40.69
C PRO A 212 10.37 -13.25 -40.05
N THR A 213 11.46 -14.00 -39.87
CA THR A 213 12.84 -13.67 -39.46
C THR A 213 13.25 -12.20 -39.41
#